data_AF-A0A6A4M4Q6-F1
#
_entry.id   AF-A0A6A4M4Q6-F1
#
_cell.length_a   1.000
_cell.length_b   1.000
_cell.length_c   1.000
_cell.angle_alpha   90.00
_cell.angle_beta   90.00
_cell.angle_gamma   90.00
#
_symmetry.space_group_name_H-M   'P 1'
#
loop_
_entity.id
_entity.type
_entity.pdbx_description
1 polymer ?
#
loop_
_entity_poly.entity_id
_entity_poly.type
_entity_poly.pdbx_seq_one_letter_code
_entity_poly.pdbx_strand_id
1 'polypeptide(L)'
;MGIEGVEKRYALLLACKDSDYVKEVYGGYFNVYVATFGEEGERWDLFRVVEGEFPEMNELGKYDGFVVSGSPFDAYGNEYWIRKLRFLLRILDAMKKKVLGICFGHQVLCRALGGKVGKSGSGWDIGLRKVRIVKDRTPCAFLDDLDDLPPALSIVQCHQDEVWEVPVGAEVIAFQTKQELRCSHRRPHPGHPRPP
;
A
#
# COMPACT_ATOMS: atom_id res chain seq x y z
N MET A 1 -36.98 -3.01 7.68
CA MET A 1 -36.42 -2.05 6.71
C MET A 1 -34.93 -2.30 6.68
N GLY A 2 -34.44 -2.94 5.62
CA GLY A 2 -33.04 -3.29 5.47
C GLY A 2 -32.21 -2.02 5.35
N ILE A 3 -31.14 -1.94 6.11
CA ILE A 3 -30.08 -0.96 5.89
C ILE A 3 -29.41 -1.46 4.61
N GLU A 4 -29.66 -0.82 3.47
CA GLU A 4 -28.85 -1.07 2.27
C GLU A 4 -27.41 -0.75 2.66
N GLY A 5 -26.61 -1.81 2.82
CA GLY A 5 -25.18 -1.66 3.10
C GLY A 5 -24.57 -0.91 1.95
N VAL A 6 -23.94 0.25 2.22
CA VAL A 6 -23.23 1.01 1.20
C VAL A 6 -22.18 0.07 0.59
N GLU A 7 -22.32 -0.22 -0.71
CA GLU A 7 -21.39 -1.03 -1.49
C GLU A 7 -19.98 -0.43 -1.33
N LYS A 8 -19.06 -1.17 -0.68
CA LYS A 8 -17.70 -0.69 -0.50
C LYS A 8 -17.00 -0.68 -1.85
N ARG A 9 -16.21 0.37 -2.11
CA ARG A 9 -15.52 0.55 -3.40
C ARG A 9 -14.04 0.77 -3.21
N TYR A 10 -13.22 0.01 -3.93
CA TYR A 10 -11.77 0.07 -3.87
C TYR A 10 -11.15 0.31 -5.25
N ALA A 11 -9.97 0.93 -5.25
CA ALA A 11 -9.19 1.15 -6.46
C ALA A 11 -7.86 0.42 -6.39
N LEU A 12 -7.56 -0.39 -7.42
CA LEU A 12 -6.23 -0.93 -7.64
C LEU A 12 -5.44 -0.01 -8.58
N LEU A 13 -4.36 0.56 -8.06
CA LEU A 13 -3.37 1.34 -8.80
C LEU A 13 -2.25 0.38 -9.27
N LEU A 14 -2.40 -0.17 -10.47
CA LEU A 14 -1.51 -1.18 -11.03
C LEU A 14 -0.27 -0.53 -11.67
N ALA A 15 0.87 -0.73 -11.02
CA ALA A 15 2.18 -0.18 -11.35
C ALA A 15 3.05 -1.12 -12.21
N CYS A 16 2.45 -2.14 -12.83
CA CYS A 16 3.14 -3.04 -13.75
C CYS A 16 2.21 -3.43 -14.92
N LYS A 17 2.82 -3.94 -16.00
CA LYS A 17 2.06 -4.57 -17.08
C LYS A 17 1.83 -6.03 -16.74
N ASP A 18 0.66 -6.54 -17.10
CA ASP A 18 0.37 -7.97 -17.00
C ASP A 18 1.35 -8.74 -17.89
N SER A 19 2.05 -9.71 -17.31
CA SER A 19 2.85 -10.67 -18.09
C SER A 19 1.93 -11.67 -18.78
N ASP A 20 2.40 -12.27 -19.88
CA ASP A 20 1.60 -13.25 -20.63
C ASP A 20 1.20 -14.43 -19.74
N TYR A 21 2.11 -14.91 -18.89
CA TYR A 21 1.82 -15.93 -17.88
C TYR A 21 0.65 -15.54 -16.96
N VAL A 22 0.66 -14.32 -16.42
CA VAL A 22 -0.39 -13.90 -15.47
C VAL A 22 -1.73 -13.68 -16.18
N LYS A 23 -1.71 -13.23 -17.45
CA LYS A 23 -2.92 -13.16 -18.27
C LYS A 23 -3.50 -14.54 -18.52
N GLU A 24 -2.66 -15.52 -18.87
CA GLU A 24 -3.09 -16.87 -19.20
C GLU A 24 -3.62 -17.62 -17.97
N VAL A 25 -2.91 -17.56 -16.84
CA VAL A 25 -3.24 -18.35 -15.64
C VAL A 25 -4.30 -17.67 -14.78
N TYR A 26 -4.27 -16.35 -14.67
CA TYR A 26 -5.12 -15.60 -13.71
C TYR A 26 -6.05 -14.59 -14.38
N GLY A 27 -5.96 -14.38 -15.70
CA GLY A 27 -6.72 -13.31 -16.38
C GLY A 27 -6.17 -11.90 -16.10
N GLY A 28 -4.94 -11.79 -15.58
CA GLY A 28 -4.29 -10.51 -15.25
C GLY A 28 -4.14 -10.27 -13.74
N TYR A 29 -3.26 -9.35 -13.37
CA TYR A 29 -2.98 -9.03 -11.96
C TYR A 29 -4.19 -8.48 -11.23
N PHE A 30 -5.13 -7.81 -11.91
CA PHE A 30 -6.36 -7.35 -11.27
C PHE A 30 -7.09 -8.48 -10.54
N ASN A 31 -7.25 -9.63 -11.21
CA ASN A 31 -7.92 -10.80 -10.62
C ASN A 31 -7.14 -11.39 -9.45
N VAL A 32 -5.80 -11.37 -9.51
CA VAL A 32 -4.95 -11.82 -8.39
C VAL A 32 -5.21 -10.98 -7.14
N TYR A 33 -5.28 -9.65 -7.29
CA TYR A 33 -5.55 -8.75 -6.17
C TYR A 33 -6.98 -8.87 -5.66
N VAL A 34 -7.98 -8.94 -6.55
CA VAL A 34 -9.38 -9.14 -6.15
C VAL A 34 -9.57 -10.49 -5.44
N ALA A 35 -8.95 -11.57 -5.92
CA ALA A 35 -9.01 -12.86 -5.24
C ALA A 35 -8.29 -12.87 -3.88
N THR A 36 -7.31 -11.99 -3.68
CA THR A 36 -6.55 -11.89 -2.42
C THR A 36 -7.22 -10.98 -1.40
N PHE A 37 -7.86 -9.89 -1.85
CA PHE A 37 -8.32 -8.81 -0.97
C PHE A 37 -9.82 -8.50 -1.06
N GLY A 38 -10.49 -8.94 -2.11
CA GLY A 38 -11.91 -8.63 -2.33
C GLY A 38 -12.83 -9.53 -1.53
N GLU A 39 -13.90 -8.93 -1.00
CA GLU A 39 -15.01 -9.65 -0.37
C GLU A 39 -16.28 -9.60 -1.24
N GLU A 40 -17.23 -10.48 -0.97
CA GLU A 40 -18.53 -10.48 -1.67
C GLU A 40 -19.27 -9.16 -1.46
N GLY A 41 -19.77 -8.56 -2.54
CA GLY A 41 -20.47 -7.27 -2.51
C GLY A 41 -19.56 -6.04 -2.54
N GLU A 42 -18.24 -6.21 -2.69
CA GLU A 42 -17.32 -5.09 -2.92
C GLU A 42 -17.10 -4.81 -4.41
N ARG A 43 -16.97 -3.53 -4.75
CA ARG A 43 -16.61 -3.08 -6.09
C ARG A 43 -15.13 -2.73 -6.17
N TRP A 44 -14.46 -3.23 -7.20
CA TRP A 44 -13.06 -2.94 -7.48
C TRP A 44 -12.89 -2.32 -8.86
N ASP A 45 -12.22 -1.17 -8.94
CA ASP A 45 -11.83 -0.57 -10.22
C ASP A 45 -10.31 -0.65 -10.41
N LEU A 46 -9.87 -0.82 -11.66
CA LEU A 46 -8.47 -0.91 -12.06
C LEU A 46 -8.02 0.40 -12.70
N PHE A 47 -6.87 0.90 -12.27
CA PHE A 47 -6.15 2.00 -12.92
C PHE A 47 -4.72 1.56 -13.24
N ARG A 48 -4.37 1.47 -14.52
CA ARG A 48 -3.01 1.13 -14.96
C ARG A 48 -2.10 2.36 -14.86
N VAL A 49 -1.70 2.70 -13.64
CA VAL A 49 -0.90 3.91 -13.37
C VAL A 49 0.44 3.89 -14.11
N VAL A 50 1.03 2.71 -14.35
CA VAL A 50 2.26 2.57 -15.17
C VAL A 50 2.03 2.99 -16.64
N GLU A 51 0.79 2.97 -17.11
CA GLU A 51 0.37 3.38 -18.45
C GLU A 51 -0.21 4.79 -18.47
N GLY A 52 -0.20 5.50 -17.33
CA GLY A 52 -0.69 6.87 -17.24
C GLY A 52 -2.18 7.00 -16.91
N GLU A 53 -2.87 5.88 -16.66
CA GLU A 53 -4.27 5.85 -16.24
C GLU A 53 -4.37 6.04 -14.73
N PHE A 54 -5.08 7.08 -14.29
CA PHE A 54 -5.26 7.41 -12.88
C PHE A 54 -6.72 7.74 -12.61
N PRO A 55 -7.21 7.53 -11.37
CA PRO A 55 -8.53 7.99 -10.98
C PRO A 55 -8.64 9.52 -11.11
N GLU A 56 -9.82 9.97 -11.52
CA GLU A 56 -10.13 11.40 -11.56
C GLU A 56 -10.18 11.98 -10.15
N MET A 57 -9.63 13.19 -9.98
CA MET A 57 -9.46 13.80 -8.65
C MET A 57 -10.78 14.04 -7.92
N ASN A 58 -11.86 14.33 -8.66
CA ASN A 58 -13.21 14.51 -8.12
C ASN A 58 -13.90 13.18 -7.75
N GLU A 59 -13.37 12.03 -8.19
CA GLU A 59 -13.92 10.72 -7.90
C GLU A 59 -13.25 10.01 -6.72
N LEU A 60 -12.10 10.49 -6.26
CA LEU A 60 -11.36 9.89 -5.13
C LEU A 60 -12.23 9.74 -3.87
N GLY A 61 -13.19 10.65 -3.67
CA GLY A 61 -14.13 10.61 -2.56
C GLY A 61 -14.99 9.33 -2.52
N LYS A 62 -15.26 8.71 -3.67
CA LYS A 62 -16.12 7.53 -3.83
C LYS A 62 -15.49 6.22 -3.40
N TYR A 63 -14.18 6.20 -3.16
CA TYR A 63 -13.43 4.99 -2.80
C TYR A 63 -13.20 4.92 -1.29
N ASP A 64 -13.43 3.75 -0.70
CA ASP A 64 -13.15 3.44 0.70
C ASP A 64 -11.65 3.15 0.94
N GLY A 65 -10.96 2.67 -0.09
CA GLY A 65 -9.53 2.40 -0.03
C GLY A 65 -8.85 2.24 -1.39
N PHE A 66 -7.54 2.28 -1.35
CA PHE A 66 -6.67 2.16 -2.53
C PHE A 66 -5.60 1.11 -2.26
N VAL A 67 -5.27 0.33 -3.29
CA VAL A 67 -4.13 -0.60 -3.27
C VAL A 67 -3.15 -0.18 -4.34
N VAL A 68 -1.86 -0.07 -4.00
CA VAL A 68 -0.77 0.18 -4.95
C VAL A 68 0.03 -1.11 -5.11
N SER A 69 0.09 -1.62 -6.34
CA SER A 69 0.76 -2.89 -6.61
C SER A 69 2.28 -2.80 -6.51
N GLY A 70 2.93 -3.97 -6.59
CA GLY A 70 4.34 -4.06 -6.95
C GLY A 70 4.62 -3.54 -8.37
N SER A 71 5.89 -3.28 -8.66
CA SER A 71 6.37 -2.80 -9.95
C SER A 71 7.80 -3.30 -10.20
N PRO A 72 8.19 -3.54 -11.47
CA PRO A 72 9.60 -3.75 -11.82
C PRO A 72 10.41 -2.44 -11.89
N PHE A 73 9.76 -1.28 -11.75
CA PHE A 73 10.42 0.03 -11.76
C PHE A 73 10.97 0.39 -10.38
N ASP A 74 12.00 1.24 -10.38
CA ASP A 74 12.58 1.79 -9.15
C ASP A 74 11.61 2.79 -8.50
N ALA A 75 11.28 2.61 -7.22
CA ALA A 75 10.40 3.49 -6.47
C ALA A 75 10.98 4.90 -6.28
N TYR A 76 12.30 5.04 -6.35
CA TYR A 76 13.00 6.32 -6.34
C TYR A 76 13.09 6.97 -7.74
N GLY A 77 12.61 6.29 -8.79
CA GLY A 77 12.53 6.79 -10.16
C GLY A 77 11.82 8.14 -10.30
N ASN A 78 12.10 8.82 -11.41
CA ASN A 78 11.59 10.17 -11.72
C ASN A 78 10.66 10.20 -12.94
N GLU A 79 10.24 9.03 -13.41
CA GLU A 79 9.24 8.84 -14.46
C GLU A 79 7.98 9.64 -14.14
N TYR A 80 7.36 10.19 -15.18
CA TYR A 80 6.21 11.07 -15.02
C TYR A 80 5.08 10.42 -14.22
N TRP A 81 4.78 9.15 -14.49
CA TRP A 81 3.74 8.42 -13.79
C TRP A 81 4.08 8.17 -12.31
N ILE A 82 5.35 7.94 -11.95
CA ILE A 82 5.78 7.78 -10.54
C ILE A 82 5.63 9.11 -9.80
N ARG A 83 5.99 10.23 -10.44
CA ARG A 83 5.76 11.58 -9.88
C ARG A 83 4.27 11.85 -9.67
N LYS A 84 3.43 11.51 -10.65
CA LYS A 84 1.97 11.64 -10.57
C LYS A 84 1.38 10.74 -9.48
N LEU A 85 1.87 9.51 -9.34
CA LEU A 85 1.47 8.58 -8.28
C LEU A 85 1.84 9.13 -6.90
N ARG A 86 3.05 9.65 -6.68
CA ARG A 86 3.42 10.29 -5.41
C ARG A 86 2.52 11.48 -5.08
N PHE A 87 2.17 12.29 -6.07
CA PHE A 87 1.25 13.41 -5.88
C PHE A 87 -0.15 12.92 -5.47
N LEU A 88 -0.69 11.90 -6.16
CA LEU A 88 -1.95 11.27 -5.78
C LEU A 88 -1.91 10.72 -4.35
N LEU A 89 -0.85 10.00 -3.96
CA LEU A 89 -0.73 9.41 -2.62
C LEU A 89 -0.72 10.46 -1.51
N ARG A 90 -0.11 11.63 -1.77
CA ARG A 90 -0.18 12.77 -0.84
C ARG A 90 -1.60 13.34 -0.71
N ILE A 91 -2.36 13.38 -1.80
CA ILE A 91 -3.77 13.78 -1.77
C ILE A 91 -4.59 12.77 -0.98
N LEU A 92 -4.40 11.48 -1.23
CA LEU A 92 -5.11 10.41 -0.52
C LEU A 92 -4.84 10.44 0.99
N ASP A 93 -3.60 10.67 1.40
CA ASP A 93 -3.25 10.84 2.81
C ASP A 93 -3.89 12.09 3.43
N ALA A 94 -3.87 13.23 2.73
CA ALA A 94 -4.55 14.45 3.17
C ALA A 94 -6.08 14.25 3.31
N MET A 95 -6.68 13.44 2.44
CA MET A 95 -8.08 13.01 2.50
C MET A 95 -8.35 11.92 3.55
N LYS A 96 -7.31 11.42 4.22
CA LYS A 96 -7.36 10.29 5.17
C LYS A 96 -7.95 9.01 4.56
N LYS A 97 -7.73 8.80 3.26
CA LYS A 97 -8.10 7.56 2.57
C LYS A 97 -7.19 6.42 3.02
N LYS A 98 -7.74 5.21 3.09
CA LYS A 98 -6.95 4.00 3.39
C LYS A 98 -6.12 3.65 2.14
N VAL A 99 -4.82 3.44 2.31
CA VAL A 99 -3.92 3.05 1.23
C VAL A 99 -3.03 1.89 1.66
N LEU A 100 -3.08 0.79 0.92
CA LEU A 100 -2.18 -0.35 1.05
C LEU A 100 -1.15 -0.29 -0.07
N GLY A 101 0.13 -0.31 0.26
CA GLY A 101 1.22 -0.42 -0.72
C GLY A 101 1.88 -1.80 -0.66
N ILE A 102 2.10 -2.44 -1.80
CA ILE A 102 2.76 -3.75 -1.89
C ILE A 102 4.09 -3.60 -2.64
N CYS A 103 5.20 -4.08 -2.05
CA CYS A 103 6.55 -3.94 -2.63
C CYS A 103 6.83 -2.48 -3.06
N PHE A 104 7.07 -2.22 -4.35
CA PHE A 104 7.14 -0.86 -4.91
C PHE A 104 6.08 0.10 -4.35
N GLY A 105 4.83 -0.34 -4.20
CA GLY A 105 3.74 0.49 -3.68
C GLY A 105 3.99 1.01 -2.26
N HIS A 106 4.57 0.22 -1.36
CA HIS A 106 4.88 0.70 0.00
C HIS A 106 6.05 1.69 -0.01
N GLN A 107 7.03 1.46 -0.89
CA GLN A 107 8.21 2.31 -1.03
C GLN A 107 7.81 3.69 -1.58
N VAL A 108 7.02 3.72 -2.66
CA VAL A 108 6.52 4.98 -3.23
C VAL A 108 5.60 5.71 -2.26
N LEU A 109 4.76 5.00 -1.50
CA LEU A 109 3.96 5.59 -0.44
C LEU A 109 4.83 6.24 0.65
N CYS A 110 5.86 5.54 1.14
CA CYS A 110 6.80 6.10 2.11
C CYS A 110 7.47 7.36 1.56
N ARG A 111 7.97 7.31 0.32
CA ARG A 111 8.59 8.45 -0.36
C ARG A 111 7.61 9.62 -0.53
N ALA A 112 6.36 9.35 -0.84
CA ALA A 112 5.32 10.37 -1.00
C ALA A 112 5.05 11.13 0.31
N LEU A 113 5.13 10.43 1.44
CA LEU A 113 4.87 10.97 2.78
C LEU A 113 6.14 11.52 3.47
N GLY A 114 7.25 11.63 2.74
CA GLY A 114 8.48 12.26 3.25
C GLY A 114 9.52 11.29 3.83
N GLY A 115 9.29 9.98 3.72
CA GLY A 115 10.32 8.99 3.96
C GLY A 115 11.41 9.00 2.89
N LYS A 116 12.57 8.41 3.21
CA LYS A 116 13.68 8.23 2.27
C LYS A 116 13.69 6.81 1.74
N VAL A 117 13.78 6.68 0.42
CA VAL A 117 13.89 5.41 -0.29
C VAL A 117 15.10 5.49 -1.21
N GLY A 118 15.87 4.42 -1.26
CA GLY A 118 17.04 4.33 -2.11
C GLY A 118 17.36 2.90 -2.48
N LYS A 119 18.35 2.76 -3.36
CA LYS A 119 18.83 1.46 -3.80
C LYS A 119 19.49 0.71 -2.65
N SER A 120 19.21 -0.58 -2.50
CA SER A 120 19.89 -1.45 -1.55
C SER A 120 21.40 -1.46 -1.83
N GLY A 121 22.20 -1.29 -0.77
CA GLY A 121 23.66 -1.43 -0.84
C GLY A 121 24.11 -2.87 -1.11
N SER A 122 23.22 -3.86 -0.89
CA SER A 122 23.47 -5.29 -1.05
C SER A 122 23.07 -5.86 -2.41
N GLY A 123 22.52 -5.04 -3.32
CA GLY A 123 22.06 -5.50 -4.63
C GLY A 123 20.62 -6.02 -4.62
N TRP A 124 20.31 -6.99 -5.48
CA TRP A 124 18.96 -7.54 -5.61
C TRP A 124 18.57 -8.37 -4.40
N ASP A 125 17.47 -8.01 -3.73
CA ASP A 125 16.83 -8.87 -2.75
C ASP A 125 15.75 -9.71 -3.44
N ILE A 126 16.13 -10.91 -3.88
CA ILE A 126 15.25 -11.89 -4.53
C ILE A 126 15.18 -13.14 -3.67
N GLY A 127 13.98 -13.54 -3.28
CA GLY A 127 13.69 -14.82 -2.66
C GLY A 127 12.76 -14.74 -1.46
N LEU A 128 12.59 -15.87 -0.80
CA LEU A 128 11.80 -15.94 0.43
C LEU A 128 12.58 -15.28 1.56
N ARG A 129 11.92 -14.36 2.27
CA ARG A 129 12.53 -13.62 3.37
C ARG A 129 11.68 -13.65 4.62
N LYS A 130 12.36 -13.75 5.76
CA LYS A 130 11.71 -13.83 7.05
C LYS A 130 11.46 -12.42 7.58
N VAL A 131 10.19 -12.03 7.61
CA VAL A 131 9.71 -10.74 8.10
C VAL A 131 9.14 -10.96 9.50
N ARG A 132 9.64 -10.21 10.48
CA ARG A 132 9.21 -10.26 11.89
C ARG A 132 8.07 -9.28 12.11
N ILE A 133 7.03 -9.70 12.80
CA ILE A 133 5.89 -8.86 13.16
C ILE A 133 6.23 -8.14 14.48
N VAL A 134 5.92 -6.85 14.56
CA VAL A 134 6.05 -6.04 15.79
C VAL A 134 4.89 -6.38 16.72
N LYS A 135 5.22 -6.82 17.93
CA LYS A 135 4.23 -7.26 18.93
C LYS A 135 3.57 -6.11 19.68
N ASP A 136 4.33 -5.08 20.05
CA ASP A 136 3.83 -3.95 20.85
C ASP A 136 3.36 -2.81 19.94
N ARG A 137 2.43 -3.13 19.04
CA ARG A 137 1.87 -2.16 18.09
C ARG A 137 0.61 -1.49 18.63
N THR A 138 0.31 -0.28 18.17
CA THR A 138 -0.95 0.39 18.46
C THR A 138 -2.10 -0.45 17.91
N PRO A 139 -3.11 -0.80 18.72
CA PRO A 139 -4.28 -1.52 18.25
C PRO A 139 -4.92 -0.78 17.09
N CYS A 140 -5.13 -1.49 15.99
CA CYS A 140 -5.73 -0.96 14.78
C CYS A 140 -6.64 -2.04 14.25
N ALA A 141 -7.92 -1.73 14.04
CA ALA A 141 -8.94 -2.70 13.59
C ALA A 141 -8.61 -3.42 12.27
N PHE A 142 -7.59 -2.98 11.54
CA PHE A 142 -7.06 -3.65 10.33
C PHE A 142 -5.98 -4.70 10.65
N LEU A 143 -5.45 -4.70 11.87
CA LEU A 143 -4.34 -5.51 12.34
C LEU A 143 -4.74 -6.38 13.54
N ASP A 144 -6.03 -6.51 13.85
CA ASP A 144 -6.48 -7.35 14.97
C ASP A 144 -6.19 -8.84 14.64
N ASP A 145 -6.41 -9.26 13.40
CA ASP A 145 -6.06 -10.61 12.92
C ASP A 145 -4.54 -10.87 12.83
N LEU A 146 -3.71 -9.83 12.90
CA LEU A 146 -2.25 -9.98 12.90
C LEU A 146 -1.71 -10.50 14.23
N ASP A 147 -2.51 -10.49 15.31
CA ASP A 147 -2.11 -11.10 16.59
C ASP A 147 -2.17 -12.64 16.54
N ASP A 148 -2.97 -13.18 15.63
CA ASP A 148 -3.05 -14.62 15.36
C ASP A 148 -1.95 -15.12 14.42
N LEU A 149 -1.17 -14.21 13.82
CA LEU A 149 -0.07 -14.56 12.92
C LEU A 149 1.19 -14.98 13.70
N PRO A 150 1.99 -15.92 13.15
CA PRO A 150 3.24 -16.30 13.77
C PRO A 150 4.18 -15.08 13.87
N PRO A 151 5.06 -15.00 14.89
CA PRO A 151 5.94 -13.85 15.12
C PRO A 151 6.86 -13.47 13.95
N ALA A 152 6.98 -14.34 12.96
CA ALA A 152 7.59 -14.05 11.68
C ALA A 152 6.91 -14.81 10.54
N LEU A 153 6.79 -14.14 9.39
CA LEU A 153 6.26 -14.67 8.15
C LEU A 153 7.37 -14.80 7.12
N SER A 154 7.24 -15.78 6.23
CA SER A 154 8.11 -15.91 5.07
C SER A 154 7.43 -15.23 3.88
N ILE A 155 7.94 -14.08 3.46
CA ILE A 155 7.38 -13.26 2.36
C ILE A 155 8.34 -13.32 1.17
N VAL A 156 7.79 -13.54 -0.03
CA VAL A 156 8.59 -13.45 -1.26
C VAL A 156 8.90 -11.98 -1.52
N GLN A 157 10.18 -11.66 -1.62
CA GLN A 157 10.67 -10.34 -2.00
C GLN A 157 11.40 -10.42 -3.33
N CYS A 158 11.23 -9.38 -4.13
CA CYS A 158 11.91 -9.19 -5.40
C CYS A 158 11.98 -7.68 -5.63
N HIS A 159 12.99 -7.05 -5.05
CA HIS A 159 13.25 -5.63 -5.25
C HIS A 159 14.73 -5.32 -5.09
N GLN A 160 15.15 -4.19 -5.64
CA GLN A 160 16.49 -3.63 -5.42
C GLN A 160 16.45 -2.37 -4.55
N ASP A 161 15.27 -2.05 -4.01
CA ASP A 161 14.97 -0.78 -3.34
C ASP A 161 14.64 -1.00 -1.88
N GLU A 162 15.05 -0.08 -1.02
CA GLU A 162 14.83 -0.12 0.42
C GLU A 162 14.31 1.21 0.95
N VAL A 163 13.44 1.16 1.96
CA VAL A 163 13.07 2.33 2.76
C VAL A 163 14.16 2.53 3.81
N TRP A 164 14.84 3.68 3.75
CA TRP A 164 15.92 4.05 4.67
C TRP A 164 15.41 4.83 5.88
N GLU A 165 14.38 5.66 5.68
CA GLU A 165 13.74 6.44 6.74
C GLU A 165 12.23 6.46 6.52
N VAL A 166 11.46 6.16 7.57
CA VAL A 166 9.99 6.23 7.52
C VAL A 166 9.47 7.66 7.70
N PRO A 167 8.27 7.97 7.17
CA PRO A 167 7.59 9.24 7.41
C PRO A 167 7.36 9.55 8.88
N VAL A 168 7.32 10.84 9.24
CA VAL A 168 6.99 11.25 10.62
C VAL A 168 5.55 10.86 10.97
N GLY A 169 5.35 10.15 12.08
CA GLY A 169 4.05 9.65 12.51
C GLY A 169 3.71 8.25 11.96
N ALA A 170 4.67 7.61 11.31
CA ALA A 170 4.59 6.25 10.86
C ALA A 170 5.10 5.27 11.96
N GLU A 171 4.24 4.36 12.40
CA GLU A 171 4.55 3.18 13.23
C GLU A 171 4.85 1.89 12.43
N VAL A 172 6.05 1.34 12.54
CA VAL A 172 6.45 0.09 11.84
C VAL A 172 5.72 -1.12 12.43
N ILE A 173 5.12 -1.96 11.57
CA ILE A 173 4.37 -3.16 12.01
C ILE A 173 5.10 -4.47 11.71
N ALA A 174 6.07 -4.46 10.78
CA ALA A 174 6.87 -5.63 10.47
C ALA A 174 8.26 -5.25 9.92
N PHE A 175 9.28 -6.10 10.03
CA PHE A 175 10.63 -5.80 9.54
C PHE A 175 11.46 -7.07 9.31
N GLN A 176 12.43 -7.03 8.41
CA GLN A 176 13.29 -8.19 8.10
C GLN A 176 14.67 -8.07 8.74
N THR A 177 15.34 -6.93 8.57
CA THR A 177 16.67 -6.63 9.14
C THR A 177 16.84 -5.13 9.28
N LYS A 178 16.56 -4.53 10.45
CA LYS A 178 16.63 -3.05 10.68
C LYS A 178 15.94 -2.16 9.61
N GLN A 179 15.18 -2.75 8.69
CA GLN A 179 14.65 -2.15 7.48
C GLN A 179 13.22 -2.67 7.31
N GLU A 180 12.33 -1.71 7.07
CA GLU A 180 11.01 -1.65 7.71
C GLU A 180 9.90 -1.90 6.67
N LEU A 181 9.04 -2.89 6.95
CA LEU A 181 7.78 -3.12 6.23
C LEU A 181 6.65 -2.50 7.06
N ARG A 182 5.91 -1.56 6.48
CA ARG A 182 4.92 -0.79 7.24
C ARG A 182 3.55 -0.71 6.57
N CYS A 183 2.50 -0.84 7.38
CA CYS A 183 1.14 -0.38 7.10
C CYS A 183 0.61 0.50 8.26
N SER A 184 -0.41 1.33 7.94
CA SER A 184 -1.36 2.05 8.82
C SER A 184 -1.16 3.55 9.13
N HIS A 185 -2.28 4.26 9.29
CA HIS A 185 -2.44 5.70 9.52
C HIS A 185 -3.32 5.94 10.75
N ARG A 186 -2.83 6.68 11.76
CA ARG A 186 -3.58 7.66 12.60
C ARG A 186 -2.66 8.28 13.66
N ARG A 187 -2.66 9.61 13.78
CA ARG A 187 -2.39 10.27 15.08
C ARG A 187 -3.70 10.40 15.84
N PRO A 188 -3.72 10.24 17.17
CA PRO A 188 -4.81 10.74 17.99
C PRO A 188 -4.80 12.28 17.97
N HIS A 189 -5.99 12.89 17.98
CA HIS A 189 -6.15 14.33 18.19
C HIS A 189 -5.53 14.74 19.55
N PRO A 190 -4.73 15.82 19.63
CA PRO A 190 -4.64 16.57 20.86
C PRO A 190 -5.97 17.31 21.03
N GLY A 191 -6.64 17.04 22.16
CA GLY A 191 -7.93 17.63 22.50
C GLY A 191 -7.90 19.16 22.44
N HIS A 192 -8.88 19.74 21.76
CA HIS A 192 -9.22 21.14 21.96
C HIS A 192 -10.07 21.26 23.23
N PRO A 193 -9.70 22.11 24.20
CA PRO A 193 -10.65 22.50 25.24
C PRO A 193 -11.75 23.37 24.60
N ARG A 194 -13.01 23.05 24.88
CA ARG A 194 -14.14 23.93 24.53
C ARG A 194 -14.06 25.18 25.41
N PRO A 195 -14.23 26.39 24.85
CA PRO A 195 -14.40 27.57 25.67
C PRO A 195 -15.81 27.58 26.30
N PRO A 196 -15.99 28.13 27.51
CA PRO A 196 -17.28 28.65 27.93
C PRO A 196 -17.70 29.86 27.07
#